data_AF-A0A941IIV1-F1
#
_entry.id   AF-A0A941IIV1-F1
#
_cell.length_a   1.000
_cell.length_b   1.000
_cell.length_c   1.000
_cell.angle_alpha   90.00
_cell.angle_beta   90.00
_cell.angle_gamma   90.00
#
_symmetry.space_group_name_H-M   'P 1'
#
loop_
_entity.id
_entity.type
_entity.pdbx_description
1 polymer ?
#
loop_
_entity_poly.entity_id
_entity_poly.type
_entity_poly.pdbx_seq_one_letter_code
_entity_poly.pdbx_strand_id
1 'polypeptide(L)'
;MVDRGDPWGYRATDVAVFHGVAYRQGSVDDPIWPRVALIKGENTILVHPDRLDEWFTSRWTFTWRGEPFEARGLTDDMMEGVYLGADTEFAAEHLRPGSGRWGRFPRAEIADLTQHRDPLLPRFRREQALMADAGRYRSGTFARFEGRVLPAADAVDEQSRLALTGPSHVGPLRVTLDEVEEWYTATWTFRWWNEPFEVVDVTQGRIKGLYIGGQAHFAWDYLHPEPGTAQDYTILLPEESVTDLAEHREDLLRRWRDKQ
;
A
#
# COMPACT_ATOMS: atom_id res chain seq x y z
N MET A 1 -16.38 -33.33 20.41
CA MET A 1 -15.75 -32.01 20.19
C MET A 1 -15.70 -31.84 18.69
N VAL A 2 -16.61 -31.06 18.11
CA VAL A 2 -16.71 -30.91 16.65
C VAL A 2 -15.53 -30.06 16.23
N ASP A 3 -14.63 -30.64 15.45
CA ASP A 3 -13.57 -29.94 14.75
C ASP A 3 -14.25 -28.90 13.85
N ARG A 4 -14.26 -27.63 14.29
CA ARG A 4 -14.76 -26.53 13.47
C ARG A 4 -13.74 -26.36 12.37
N GLY A 5 -13.96 -27.07 11.26
CA GLY A 5 -13.19 -26.91 10.03
C GLY A 5 -13.01 -25.42 9.73
N ASP A 6 -11.81 -25.08 9.27
CA ASP A 6 -11.38 -23.71 9.04
C ASP A 6 -12.48 -22.91 8.31
N PRO A 7 -13.12 -21.90 8.96
CA PRO A 7 -14.23 -21.15 8.37
C PRO A 7 -13.79 -20.33 7.14
N TRP A 8 -12.49 -20.34 6.82
CA TRP A 8 -11.87 -19.67 5.69
C TRP A 8 -11.56 -20.62 4.51
N GLY A 9 -11.86 -21.91 4.64
CA GLY A 9 -11.69 -22.87 3.55
C GLY A 9 -12.37 -22.39 2.27
N TYR A 10 -11.61 -22.37 1.17
CA TYR A 10 -12.11 -22.06 -0.18
C TYR A 10 -12.56 -20.61 -0.41
N ARG A 11 -12.03 -19.64 0.34
CA ARG A 11 -12.21 -18.20 0.08
C ARG A 11 -11.00 -17.58 -0.61
N ALA A 12 -11.23 -16.48 -1.31
CA ALA A 12 -10.16 -15.56 -1.70
C ALA A 12 -9.53 -14.98 -0.41
N THR A 13 -8.27 -15.28 -0.15
CA THR A 13 -7.56 -14.77 1.04
C THR A 13 -6.07 -14.65 0.78
N ASP A 14 -5.46 -13.60 1.33
CA ASP A 14 -4.01 -13.46 1.32
C ASP A 14 -3.39 -14.34 2.41
N VAL A 15 -2.46 -15.19 1.98
CA VAL A 15 -1.76 -16.17 2.80
C VAL A 15 -0.28 -15.86 2.79
N ALA A 16 0.32 -15.79 3.98
CA ALA A 16 1.74 -15.61 4.17
C ALA A 16 2.32 -16.82 4.90
N VAL A 17 3.43 -17.36 4.41
CA VAL A 17 4.16 -18.48 5.02
C VAL A 17 5.39 -17.93 5.70
N PHE A 18 5.54 -18.22 6.99
CA PHE A 18 6.66 -17.78 7.81
C PHE A 18 7.22 -18.96 8.60
N HIS A 19 8.49 -19.29 8.38
CA HIS A 19 9.14 -20.48 8.93
C HIS A 19 8.36 -21.78 8.65
N GLY A 20 7.84 -21.91 7.44
CA GLY A 20 7.07 -23.08 6.98
C GLY A 20 5.63 -23.16 7.53
N VAL A 21 5.17 -22.17 8.29
CA VAL A 21 3.81 -22.12 8.84
C VAL A 21 2.99 -21.11 8.06
N ALA A 22 1.80 -21.51 7.60
CA ALA A 22 0.88 -20.62 6.91
C ALA A 22 0.05 -19.78 7.90
N TYR A 23 -0.06 -18.49 7.60
CA TYR A 23 -0.82 -17.50 8.36
C TYR A 23 -1.76 -16.75 7.42
N ARG A 24 -2.90 -16.32 7.96
CA ARG A 24 -3.75 -15.36 7.28
C ARG A 24 -3.11 -13.98 7.39
N GLN A 25 -3.12 -13.22 6.30
CA GLN A 25 -2.78 -11.80 6.37
C GLN A 25 -3.94 -10.98 6.97
N GLY A 26 -3.61 -10.11 7.93
CA GLY A 26 -4.45 -8.99 8.34
C GLY A 26 -4.11 -7.70 7.59
N SER A 27 -5.09 -6.79 7.47
CA SER A 27 -4.78 -5.40 7.10
C SER A 27 -4.19 -4.70 8.32
N VAL A 28 -3.02 -4.11 8.17
CA VAL A 28 -2.55 -3.07 9.09
C VAL A 28 -2.52 -1.81 8.26
N ASP A 29 -3.38 -0.86 8.61
CA ASP A 29 -3.32 0.49 8.06
C ASP A 29 -2.09 1.19 8.65
N ASP A 30 -0.90 0.84 8.15
CA ASP A 30 0.36 1.51 8.49
C ASP A 30 0.98 2.06 7.20
N PRO A 31 0.82 3.37 6.93
CA PRO A 31 1.24 3.99 5.68
C PRO A 31 2.76 4.15 5.55
N ILE A 32 3.55 3.80 6.57
CA ILE A 32 4.98 4.12 6.61
C ILE A 32 5.86 2.88 6.39
N TRP A 33 5.33 1.67 6.60
CA TRP A 33 6.12 0.43 6.48
C TRP A 33 5.26 -0.76 6.05
N PRO A 34 5.63 -1.51 4.99
CA PRO A 34 4.91 -2.72 4.65
C PRO A 34 5.31 -3.83 5.63
N ARG A 35 4.49 -4.02 6.66
CA ARG A 35 4.53 -5.18 7.54
C ARG A 35 3.35 -6.07 7.19
N VAL A 36 3.60 -7.36 6.98
CA VAL A 36 2.52 -8.33 6.85
C VAL A 36 2.10 -8.72 8.26
N ALA A 37 0.85 -8.41 8.62
CA ALA A 37 0.27 -8.94 9.84
C ALA A 37 -0.08 -10.41 9.64
N LEU A 38 0.66 -11.28 10.31
CA LEU A 38 0.39 -12.71 10.37
C LEU A 38 -0.59 -12.96 11.51
N ILE A 39 -1.82 -13.37 11.19
CA ILE A 39 -2.87 -13.66 12.16
C ILE A 39 -2.87 -15.16 12.47
N LYS A 40 -2.81 -15.51 13.76
CA LYS A 40 -3.03 -16.88 14.27
C LYS A 40 -3.91 -16.84 15.53
N GLY A 41 -5.20 -17.12 15.38
CA GLY A 41 -6.17 -16.94 16.46
C GLY A 41 -6.28 -15.47 16.85
N GLU A 42 -6.08 -15.16 18.13
CA GLU A 42 -6.10 -13.79 18.66
C GLU A 42 -4.74 -13.07 18.57
N ASN A 43 -3.68 -13.76 18.12
CA ASN A 43 -2.34 -13.20 18.03
C ASN A 43 -2.06 -12.62 16.64
N THR A 44 -1.51 -11.41 16.61
CA THR A 44 -0.99 -10.74 15.40
C THR A 44 0.52 -10.60 15.53
N ILE A 45 1.26 -11.13 14.56
CA ILE A 45 2.72 -10.97 14.46
C ILE A 45 3.00 -10.09 13.25
N LEU A 46 3.77 -9.02 13.44
CA LEU A 46 4.20 -8.18 12.33
C LEU A 46 5.54 -8.68 11.78
N VAL A 47 5.54 -9.08 10.51
CA VAL A 47 6.73 -9.62 9.85
C VAL A 47 7.06 -8.79 8.61
N HIS A 48 8.35 -8.50 8.44
CA HIS A 48 8.83 -7.87 7.21
C HIS A 48 8.66 -8.86 6.03
N PRO A 49 8.12 -8.44 4.87
CA PRO A 49 7.86 -9.32 3.73
C PRO A 49 9.06 -10.17 3.30
N ASP A 50 10.29 -9.64 3.36
CA ASP A 50 11.50 -10.41 3.00
C ASP A 50 11.84 -11.57 3.94
N ARG A 51 11.17 -11.66 5.09
CA ARG A 51 11.31 -12.80 6.01
C ARG A 51 10.30 -13.91 5.75
N LEU A 52 9.36 -13.70 4.81
CA LEU A 52 8.37 -14.70 4.45
C LEU A 52 8.98 -15.71 3.47
N ASP A 53 8.62 -16.98 3.66
CA ASP A 53 8.97 -18.04 2.72
C ASP A 53 8.09 -17.92 1.46
N GLU A 54 6.80 -17.61 1.64
CA GLU A 54 5.84 -17.38 0.57
C GLU A 54 4.83 -16.29 0.98
N TRP A 55 4.30 -15.56 0.00
CA TRP A 55 3.16 -14.67 0.19
C TRP A 55 2.34 -14.65 -1.10
N PHE A 56 1.06 -15.01 -1.03
CA PHE A 56 0.20 -15.12 -2.19
C PHE A 56 -1.27 -14.87 -1.84
N THR A 57 -2.02 -14.38 -2.81
CA THR A 57 -3.48 -14.44 -2.78
C THR A 57 -3.89 -15.85 -3.21
N SER A 58 -4.60 -16.55 -2.35
CA SER A 58 -5.22 -17.83 -2.66
C SER A 58 -6.64 -17.58 -3.14
N ARG A 59 -7.00 -18.08 -4.33
CA ARG A 59 -8.38 -18.15 -4.80
C ARG A 59 -8.73 -19.58 -5.21
N TRP A 60 -9.99 -19.95 -5.17
CA TRP A 60 -10.42 -21.32 -5.46
C TRP A 60 -11.50 -21.30 -6.55
N THR A 61 -11.45 -22.23 -7.48
CA THR A 61 -12.49 -22.43 -8.50
C THR A 61 -12.97 -23.87 -8.50
N PHE A 62 -14.19 -24.10 -8.94
CA PHE A 62 -14.75 -25.44 -9.10
C PHE A 62 -15.75 -25.47 -10.26
N THR A 63 -16.13 -26.67 -10.67
CA THR A 63 -17.21 -26.91 -11.63
C THR A 63 -18.42 -27.52 -10.93
N TRP A 64 -19.62 -27.15 -11.34
CA TRP A 64 -20.86 -27.81 -10.91
C TRP A 64 -21.77 -27.95 -12.13
N ARG A 65 -22.20 -29.18 -12.42
CA ARG A 65 -22.97 -29.54 -13.63
C ARG A 65 -22.30 -29.08 -14.95
N GLY A 66 -20.97 -29.08 -14.99
CA GLY A 66 -20.19 -28.67 -16.16
C GLY A 66 -19.89 -27.17 -16.23
N GLU A 67 -20.43 -26.36 -15.31
CA GLU A 67 -20.34 -24.91 -15.34
C GLU A 67 -19.33 -24.36 -14.30
N PRO A 68 -18.56 -23.30 -14.61
CA PRO A 68 -17.46 -22.83 -13.77
C PRO A 68 -17.87 -21.79 -12.72
N PHE A 69 -17.26 -21.89 -11.53
CA PHE A 69 -17.51 -21.01 -10.39
C PHE A 69 -16.21 -20.61 -9.67
N GLU A 70 -16.20 -19.39 -9.13
CA GLU A 70 -15.23 -18.92 -8.13
C GLU A 70 -15.80 -19.15 -6.72
N ALA A 71 -15.06 -19.84 -5.86
CA ALA A 71 -15.51 -20.17 -4.52
C ALA A 71 -15.48 -18.95 -3.58
N ARG A 72 -16.52 -18.84 -2.75
CA ARG A 72 -16.72 -17.82 -1.71
C ARG A 72 -16.70 -18.39 -0.30
N GLY A 73 -16.55 -19.71 -0.16
CA GLY A 73 -16.39 -20.40 1.12
C GLY A 73 -17.21 -21.69 1.20
N LEU A 74 -17.05 -22.39 2.31
CA LEU A 74 -17.77 -23.62 2.62
C LEU A 74 -18.51 -23.47 3.96
N THR A 75 -19.83 -23.77 3.96
CA THR A 75 -20.68 -23.73 5.16
C THR A 75 -21.56 -24.96 5.20
N ASP A 76 -21.51 -25.75 6.28
CA ASP A 76 -22.35 -26.94 6.51
C ASP A 76 -22.43 -27.87 5.27
N ASP A 77 -21.26 -28.18 4.69
CA ASP A 77 -21.07 -29.01 3.48
C ASP A 77 -21.58 -28.41 2.16
N MET A 78 -21.97 -27.13 2.16
CA MET A 78 -22.38 -26.38 0.98
C MET A 78 -21.28 -25.41 0.53
N MET A 79 -20.76 -25.61 -0.68
CA MET A 79 -19.85 -24.67 -1.33
C MET A 79 -20.63 -23.46 -1.85
N GLU A 80 -20.20 -22.27 -1.47
CA GLU A 80 -20.69 -21.00 -2.03
C GLU A 80 -19.81 -20.58 -3.19
N GLY A 81 -20.40 -20.06 -4.27
CA GLY A 81 -19.61 -19.58 -5.40
C GLY A 81 -20.33 -18.58 -6.30
N VAL A 82 -19.52 -17.76 -6.97
CA VAL A 82 -19.95 -16.83 -8.02
C VAL A 82 -19.70 -17.47 -9.37
N TYR A 83 -20.71 -17.47 -10.23
CA TYR A 83 -20.66 -18.03 -11.55
C TYR A 83 -19.75 -17.23 -12.47
N LEU A 84 -18.83 -17.94 -13.14
CA LEU A 84 -17.87 -17.36 -14.07
C LEU A 84 -18.24 -17.62 -15.54
N GLY A 85 -19.26 -18.44 -15.79
CA GLY A 85 -19.66 -18.79 -17.14
C GLY A 85 -20.58 -17.76 -17.81
N ALA A 86 -20.83 -18.01 -19.10
CA ALA A 86 -21.61 -17.13 -19.95
C ALA A 86 -23.05 -17.64 -20.19
N ASP A 87 -23.37 -18.88 -19.82
CA ASP A 87 -24.68 -19.49 -20.07
C ASP A 87 -25.76 -18.80 -19.22
N THR A 88 -26.60 -18.03 -19.90
CA THR A 88 -27.69 -17.28 -19.30
C THR A 88 -28.89 -18.15 -18.91
N GLU A 89 -29.13 -19.23 -19.65
CA GLU A 89 -30.25 -20.14 -19.37
C GLU A 89 -29.94 -20.95 -18.11
N PHE A 90 -28.74 -21.51 -18.05
CA PHE A 90 -28.22 -22.16 -16.85
C PHE A 90 -28.26 -21.22 -15.63
N ALA A 91 -27.80 -19.99 -15.80
CA ALA A 91 -27.79 -19.01 -14.72
C ALA A 91 -29.21 -18.67 -14.23
N ALA A 92 -30.19 -18.57 -15.14
CA ALA A 92 -31.57 -18.29 -14.79
C ALA A 92 -32.25 -19.49 -14.11
N GLU A 93 -31.92 -20.72 -14.50
CA GLU A 93 -32.50 -21.94 -13.94
C GLU A 93 -31.96 -22.29 -12.55
N HIS A 94 -30.65 -22.08 -12.34
CA HIS A 94 -29.96 -22.66 -11.18
C HIS A 94 -29.39 -21.65 -10.18
N LEU A 95 -29.32 -20.36 -10.53
CA LEU A 95 -28.71 -19.34 -9.67
C LEU A 95 -29.74 -18.34 -9.15
N ARG A 96 -29.39 -17.68 -8.05
CA ARG A 96 -30.28 -16.66 -7.46
C ARG A 96 -30.29 -15.40 -8.34
N PRO A 97 -31.47 -14.83 -8.65
CA PRO A 97 -31.55 -13.53 -9.33
C PRO A 97 -31.04 -12.41 -8.41
N GLY A 98 -30.11 -11.57 -8.89
CA GLY A 98 -29.50 -10.49 -8.12
C GLY A 98 -28.15 -10.00 -8.67
N SER A 99 -27.49 -9.08 -7.96
CA SER A 99 -26.26 -8.36 -8.37
C SER A 99 -24.96 -9.19 -8.40
N GLY A 100 -25.08 -10.52 -8.47
CA GLY A 100 -23.98 -11.43 -8.69
C GLY A 100 -24.58 -12.81 -8.89
N ARG A 101 -24.37 -13.42 -10.06
CA ARG A 101 -24.84 -14.78 -10.37
C ARG A 101 -24.20 -15.77 -9.37
N TRP A 102 -24.86 -15.99 -8.23
CA TRP A 102 -24.34 -16.73 -7.07
C TRP A 102 -25.15 -18.02 -6.90
N GLY A 103 -24.49 -19.13 -6.54
CA GLY A 103 -25.15 -20.33 -6.01
C GLY A 103 -24.55 -20.92 -4.73
N ARG A 104 -25.29 -21.87 -4.13
CA ARG A 104 -24.84 -22.75 -3.04
C ARG A 104 -24.98 -24.19 -3.53
N PHE A 105 -23.90 -24.95 -3.47
CA PHE A 105 -23.79 -26.26 -4.12
C PHE A 105 -23.34 -27.32 -3.11
N PRO A 106 -23.97 -28.50 -3.07
CA PRO A 106 -23.49 -29.59 -2.22
C PRO A 106 -22.05 -29.95 -2.58
N ARG A 107 -21.17 -30.06 -1.57
CA ARG A 107 -19.74 -30.34 -1.80
C ARG A 107 -19.48 -31.65 -2.56
N ALA A 108 -20.38 -32.62 -2.44
CA ALA A 108 -20.32 -33.89 -3.14
C ALA A 108 -20.61 -33.78 -4.65
N GLU A 109 -21.27 -32.72 -5.09
CA GLU A 109 -21.65 -32.51 -6.50
C GLU A 109 -20.65 -31.65 -7.28
N ILE A 110 -19.74 -30.97 -6.59
CA ILE A 110 -18.73 -30.13 -7.26
C ILE A 110 -17.55 -30.98 -7.74
N ALA A 111 -17.05 -30.65 -8.90
CA ALA A 111 -15.84 -31.23 -9.49
C ALA A 111 -14.75 -30.16 -9.68
N ASP A 112 -13.56 -30.60 -10.07
CA ASP A 112 -12.44 -29.75 -10.48
C ASP A 112 -12.04 -28.64 -9.49
N LEU A 113 -12.22 -28.90 -8.19
CA LEU A 113 -11.88 -27.94 -7.15
C LEU A 113 -10.37 -27.67 -7.14
N THR A 114 -10.00 -26.47 -7.58
CA THR A 114 -8.62 -26.10 -7.86
C THR A 114 -8.26 -24.82 -7.10
N GLN A 115 -7.13 -24.84 -6.40
CA GLN A 115 -6.53 -23.65 -5.80
C GLN A 115 -5.66 -22.94 -6.85
N HIS A 116 -5.84 -21.63 -6.98
CA HIS A 116 -4.93 -20.76 -7.71
C HIS A 116 -4.19 -19.88 -6.71
N ARG A 117 -2.90 -19.69 -6.94
CA ARG A 117 -2.02 -18.89 -6.08
C ARG A 117 -1.40 -17.78 -6.92
N ASP A 118 -1.70 -16.54 -6.56
CA ASP A 118 -1.14 -15.36 -7.20
C ASP A 118 -0.06 -14.77 -6.29
N PRO A 119 1.24 -14.86 -6.66
CA PRO A 119 2.34 -14.51 -5.76
C PRO A 119 2.42 -12.99 -5.53
N LEU A 120 2.45 -12.58 -4.26
CA LEU A 120 2.50 -11.18 -3.83
C LEU A 120 3.93 -10.66 -3.61
N LEU A 121 4.89 -11.53 -3.25
CA LEU A 121 6.29 -11.11 -3.03
C LEU A 121 6.92 -10.39 -4.23
N PRO A 122 6.80 -10.89 -5.49
CA PRO A 122 7.38 -10.19 -6.64
C PRO A 122 6.73 -8.82 -6.89
N ARG A 123 5.41 -8.73 -6.71
CA ARG A 123 4.66 -7.47 -6.82
C ARG A 123 5.13 -6.48 -5.77
N PHE A 124 5.21 -6.91 -4.52
CA PHE A 124 5.69 -6.12 -3.41
C PHE A 124 7.11 -5.59 -3.62
N ARG A 125 8.04 -6.45 -4.05
CA ARG A 125 9.43 -6.03 -4.33
C ARG A 125 9.51 -5.01 -5.46
N ARG A 126 8.67 -5.16 -6.48
CA ARG A 126 8.55 -4.17 -7.56
C ARG A 126 8.04 -2.84 -7.02
N GLU A 127 6.99 -2.86 -6.19
CA GLU A 127 6.45 -1.66 -5.55
C GLU A 127 7.51 -0.97 -4.67
N GLN A 128 8.29 -1.73 -3.90
CA GLN A 128 9.41 -1.19 -3.11
C GLN A 128 10.52 -0.57 -3.95
N ALA A 129 10.93 -1.23 -5.04
CA ALA A 129 11.93 -0.67 -5.95
C ALA A 129 11.46 0.67 -6.53
N LEU A 130 10.20 0.74 -6.96
CA LEU A 130 9.64 1.99 -7.47
C LEU A 130 9.51 3.07 -6.38
N MET A 131 9.19 2.70 -5.13
CA MET A 131 9.17 3.63 -4.00
C MET A 131 10.57 4.14 -3.62
N ALA A 132 11.61 3.32 -3.77
CA ALA A 132 12.98 3.74 -3.55
C ALA A 132 13.45 4.73 -4.62
N ASP A 133 13.16 4.43 -5.89
CA ASP A 133 13.49 5.31 -7.01
C ASP A 133 12.75 6.64 -6.95
N ALA A 134 11.45 6.62 -6.66
CA ALA A 134 10.65 7.84 -6.55
C ALA A 134 10.85 8.54 -5.18
N GLY A 135 11.34 7.84 -4.16
CA GLY A 135 11.58 8.37 -2.81
C GLY A 135 12.58 9.52 -2.74
N ARG A 136 13.31 9.80 -3.82
CA ARG A 136 14.16 10.99 -3.99
C ARG A 136 13.36 12.31 -4.06
N TYR A 137 12.05 12.26 -4.35
CA TYR A 137 11.19 13.44 -4.52
C TYR A 137 10.38 13.80 -3.28
N ARG A 138 10.84 13.41 -2.10
CA ARG A 138 10.10 13.68 -0.86
C ARG A 138 10.30 15.14 -0.44
N SER A 139 9.20 15.86 -0.33
CA SER A 139 9.18 17.14 0.37
C SER A 139 9.32 16.90 1.88
N GLY A 140 10.05 17.75 2.58
CA GLY A 140 10.28 17.62 4.02
C GLY A 140 11.55 18.32 4.49
N THR A 141 11.89 18.09 5.76
CA THR A 141 13.14 18.57 6.35
C THR A 141 14.13 17.42 6.49
N PHE A 142 15.37 17.66 6.09
CA PHE A 142 16.42 16.66 6.03
C PHE A 142 17.72 17.20 6.61
N ALA A 143 18.55 16.30 7.08
CA ALA A 143 19.91 16.60 7.46
C ALA A 143 20.88 15.51 7.01
N ARG A 144 22.11 15.92 6.68
CA ARG A 144 23.20 15.00 6.39
C ARG A 144 24.04 14.80 7.66
N PHE A 145 24.11 13.56 8.12
CA PHE A 145 24.88 13.14 9.29
C PHE A 145 25.66 11.87 8.95
N GLU A 146 26.98 11.89 9.18
CA GLU A 146 27.90 10.80 8.82
C GLU A 146 27.74 10.35 7.34
N GLY A 147 27.67 11.33 6.42
CA GLY A 147 27.47 11.09 4.99
C GLY A 147 26.09 10.60 4.56
N ARG A 148 25.14 10.40 5.50
CA ARG A 148 23.77 9.91 5.20
C ARG A 148 22.73 11.03 5.30
N VAL A 149 21.80 11.09 4.35
CA VAL A 149 20.64 11.99 4.42
C VAL A 149 19.54 11.31 5.22
N LEU A 150 19.10 11.95 6.30
CA LEU A 150 18.06 11.46 7.20
C LEU A 150 16.94 12.51 7.32
N PRO A 151 15.67 12.11 7.48
CA PRO A 151 14.62 13.04 7.86
C PRO A 151 14.98 13.71 9.19
N ALA A 152 14.71 15.01 9.30
CA ALA A 152 15.08 15.83 10.44
C ALA A 152 13.92 16.73 10.87
N ALA A 153 13.98 17.26 12.09
CA ALA A 153 13.09 18.33 12.52
C ALA A 153 13.38 19.65 11.80
N ASP A 154 12.38 20.51 11.70
CA ASP A 154 12.46 21.88 11.15
C ASP A 154 13.00 22.91 12.16
N ALA A 155 13.20 22.49 13.41
CA ALA A 155 13.81 23.28 14.47
C ALA A 155 14.71 22.42 15.38
N VAL A 156 15.62 23.09 16.07
CA VAL A 156 16.40 22.50 17.17
C VAL A 156 15.66 22.64 18.49
N ASP A 157 16.01 21.78 19.46
CA ASP A 157 15.52 21.91 20.84
C ASP A 157 16.23 23.02 21.63
N GLU A 158 15.84 23.18 22.90
CA GLU A 158 16.38 24.18 23.82
C GLU A 158 17.90 24.04 24.04
N GLN A 159 18.46 22.85 23.79
CA GLN A 159 19.88 22.55 23.89
C GLN A 159 20.61 22.69 22.54
N SER A 160 19.96 23.29 21.52
CA SER A 160 20.47 23.42 20.16
C SER A 160 20.79 22.08 19.49
N ARG A 161 20.02 21.03 19.81
CA ARG A 161 20.15 19.72 19.18
C ARG A 161 19.06 19.50 18.13
N LEU A 162 19.46 18.94 17.01
CA LEU A 162 18.59 18.54 15.92
C LEU A 162 18.10 17.11 16.15
N ALA A 163 16.80 16.90 16.00
CA ALA A 163 16.23 15.57 15.99
C ALA A 163 16.31 14.97 14.57
N LEU A 164 16.97 13.82 14.45
CA LEU A 164 17.04 13.03 13.24
C LEU A 164 16.21 11.76 13.41
N THR A 165 15.42 11.43 12.39
CA THR A 165 14.69 10.16 12.34
C THR A 165 15.61 9.12 11.69
N GLY A 166 16.29 8.34 12.52
CA GLY A 166 17.12 7.21 12.08
C GLY A 166 16.28 6.00 11.64
N PRO A 167 16.91 4.90 11.15
CA PRO A 167 16.22 3.66 10.85
C PRO A 167 15.44 3.16 12.06
N SER A 168 14.23 2.64 11.82
CA SER A 168 13.07 2.55 12.74
C SER A 168 13.24 1.73 14.02
N HIS A 169 14.43 1.18 14.26
CA HIS A 169 14.80 0.34 15.40
C HIS A 169 15.64 1.07 16.45
N VAL A 170 16.07 2.30 16.19
CA VAL A 170 16.99 3.05 17.08
C VAL A 170 16.31 4.26 17.76
N GLY A 171 15.09 4.64 17.34
CA GLY A 171 14.41 5.84 17.82
C GLY A 171 15.02 7.14 17.26
N PRO A 172 14.49 8.31 17.62
CA PRO A 172 15.01 9.59 17.15
C PRO A 172 16.41 9.85 17.73
N LEU A 173 17.38 10.06 16.85
CA LEU A 173 18.74 10.43 17.20
C LEU A 173 18.80 11.95 17.44
N ARG A 174 19.52 12.38 18.48
CA ARG A 174 19.73 13.80 18.79
C ARG A 174 21.20 14.14 18.58
N VAL A 175 21.47 15.06 17.67
CA VAL A 175 22.84 15.51 17.33
C VAL A 175 22.97 17.02 17.51
N THR A 176 24.16 17.50 17.79
CA THR A 176 24.44 18.94 17.77
C THR A 176 24.59 19.42 16.32
N LEU A 177 24.37 20.71 16.08
CA LEU A 177 24.51 21.27 14.73
C LEU A 177 25.96 21.27 14.20
N ASP A 178 26.97 21.12 15.06
CA ASP A 178 28.36 20.97 14.67
C ASP A 178 28.67 19.58 14.08
N GLU A 179 27.84 18.58 14.41
CA GLU A 179 27.95 17.22 13.90
C GLU A 179 27.23 17.04 12.55
N VAL A 180 26.44 18.03 12.12
CA VAL A 180 25.60 17.98 10.92
C VAL A 180 26.31 18.64 9.75
N GLU A 181 26.42 17.92 8.63
CA GLU A 181 27.05 18.41 7.40
C GLU A 181 26.12 19.35 6.63
N GLU A 182 24.82 19.06 6.60
CA GLU A 182 23.78 19.83 5.93
C GLU A 182 22.47 19.76 6.74
N TRP A 183 21.71 20.84 6.82
CA TRP A 183 20.32 20.83 7.33
C TRP A 183 19.47 21.75 6.48
N TYR A 184 18.40 21.22 5.89
CA TYR A 184 17.63 21.91 4.87
C TYR A 184 16.18 21.44 4.79
N THR A 185 15.30 22.31 4.32
CA THR A 185 14.01 21.89 3.78
C THR A 185 14.12 21.70 2.28
N ALA A 186 13.43 20.70 1.76
CA ALA A 186 13.25 20.49 0.33
C ALA A 186 11.75 20.42 0.03
N THR A 187 11.33 21.13 -1.00
CA THR A 187 10.01 21.00 -1.60
C THR A 187 10.19 20.66 -3.07
N TRP A 188 9.46 19.67 -3.57
CA TRP A 188 9.49 19.32 -4.98
C TRP A 188 8.25 19.84 -5.68
N THR A 189 8.41 20.40 -6.87
CA THR A 189 7.29 20.81 -7.73
C THR A 189 7.40 20.15 -9.09
N PHE A 190 6.27 19.93 -9.75
CA PHE A 190 6.23 19.45 -11.14
C PHE A 190 5.06 20.07 -11.90
N ARG A 191 5.00 19.78 -13.19
CA ARG A 191 3.86 20.07 -14.05
C ARG A 191 3.26 18.81 -14.65
N TRP A 192 1.95 18.80 -14.77
CA TRP A 192 1.20 17.81 -15.53
C TRP A 192 0.13 18.54 -16.34
N TRP A 193 0.11 18.31 -17.65
CA TRP A 193 -0.70 19.10 -18.59
C TRP A 193 -0.52 20.62 -18.43
N ASN A 194 0.74 21.03 -18.20
CA ASN A 194 1.15 22.43 -17.98
C ASN A 194 0.57 23.10 -16.71
N GLU A 195 -0.12 22.33 -15.86
CA GLU A 195 -0.64 22.79 -14.57
C GLU A 195 0.32 22.44 -13.43
N PRO A 196 0.49 23.33 -12.42
CA PRO A 196 1.52 23.17 -11.39
C PRO A 196 1.06 22.33 -10.19
N PHE A 197 1.99 21.52 -9.68
CA PHE A 197 1.79 20.67 -8.53
C PHE A 197 2.99 20.72 -7.58
N GLU A 198 2.73 20.58 -6.29
CA GLU A 198 3.72 20.28 -5.26
C GLU A 198 3.70 18.79 -4.93
N VAL A 199 4.86 18.13 -4.83
CA VAL A 199 4.94 16.73 -4.41
C VAL A 199 4.66 16.64 -2.91
N VAL A 200 3.63 15.90 -2.54
CA VAL A 200 3.24 15.68 -1.14
C VAL A 200 3.56 14.28 -0.66
N ASP A 201 3.62 13.30 -1.55
CA ASP A 201 3.99 11.94 -1.21
C ASP A 201 4.49 11.16 -2.43
N VAL A 202 5.08 10.01 -2.17
CA VAL A 202 5.48 9.02 -3.17
C VAL A 202 4.97 7.65 -2.72
N THR A 203 3.99 7.13 -3.44
CA THR A 203 3.35 5.85 -3.11
C THR A 203 3.19 4.98 -4.33
N GLN A 204 3.43 3.67 -4.18
CA GLN A 204 3.32 2.68 -5.25
C GLN A 204 4.11 3.04 -6.52
N GLY A 205 5.27 3.70 -6.36
CA GLY A 205 6.08 4.12 -7.50
C GLY A 205 5.57 5.33 -8.27
N ARG A 206 4.61 6.06 -7.70
CA ARG A 206 3.96 7.20 -8.31
C ARG A 206 4.15 8.43 -7.43
N ILE A 207 4.25 9.58 -8.09
CA ILE A 207 4.33 10.89 -7.47
C ILE A 207 2.91 11.33 -7.13
N LYS A 208 2.64 11.54 -5.84
CA LYS A 208 1.42 12.18 -5.38
C LYS A 208 1.64 13.68 -5.37
N GLY A 209 0.90 14.40 -6.21
CA GLY A 209 0.96 15.86 -6.30
C GLY A 209 -0.26 16.52 -5.69
N LEU A 210 -0.06 17.57 -4.91
CA LEU A 210 -1.08 18.54 -4.53
C LEU A 210 -1.13 19.64 -5.59
N TYR A 211 -2.32 19.92 -6.10
CA TYR A 211 -2.51 20.99 -7.07
C TYR A 211 -2.34 22.35 -6.38
N ILE A 212 -1.38 23.13 -6.89
CA ILE A 212 -1.07 24.49 -6.40
C ILE A 212 -1.45 25.57 -7.42
N GLY A 213 -2.18 25.19 -8.47
CA GLY A 213 -2.68 26.11 -9.48
C GLY A 213 -3.99 26.78 -9.07
N GLY A 214 -4.34 27.84 -9.80
CA GLY A 214 -5.54 28.64 -9.53
C GLY A 214 -6.77 28.27 -10.36
N GLN A 215 -6.70 27.24 -11.21
CA GLN A 215 -7.76 26.94 -12.17
C GLN A 215 -8.78 25.94 -11.61
N ALA A 216 -9.91 26.45 -11.12
CA ALA A 216 -10.96 25.63 -10.51
C ALA A 216 -11.54 24.55 -11.45
N HIS A 217 -11.68 24.85 -12.74
CA HIS A 217 -12.23 23.89 -13.71
C HIS A 217 -11.29 22.70 -13.93
N PHE A 218 -9.97 22.94 -13.99
CA PHE A 218 -8.99 21.86 -14.09
C PHE A 218 -9.04 20.93 -12.87
N ALA A 219 -9.16 21.52 -11.67
CA ALA A 219 -9.27 20.75 -10.44
C ALA A 219 -10.52 19.86 -10.39
N TRP A 220 -11.68 20.38 -10.84
CA TRP A 220 -12.94 19.63 -10.83
C TRP A 220 -13.00 18.53 -11.89
N ASP A 221 -12.43 18.77 -13.06
CA ASP A 221 -12.56 17.85 -14.20
C ASP A 221 -11.57 16.67 -14.12
N TYR A 222 -10.41 16.85 -13.46
CA TYR A 222 -9.29 15.91 -13.57
C TYR A 222 -8.70 15.41 -12.24
N LEU A 223 -9.01 16.04 -11.11
CA LEU A 223 -8.35 15.74 -9.84
C LEU A 223 -9.29 15.09 -8.83
N HIS A 224 -8.71 14.40 -7.86
CA HIS A 224 -9.47 13.80 -6.77
C HIS A 224 -9.41 14.71 -5.54
N PRO A 225 -10.54 15.00 -4.88
CA PRO A 225 -10.51 15.66 -3.58
C PRO A 225 -9.92 14.71 -2.54
N GLU A 226 -9.07 15.22 -1.66
CA GLU A 226 -8.59 14.45 -0.51
C GLU A 226 -9.72 14.24 0.52
N PRO A 227 -9.90 13.02 1.05
CA PRO A 227 -10.84 12.78 2.12
C PRO A 227 -10.48 13.61 3.37
N GLY A 228 -11.39 14.50 3.78
CA GLY A 228 -11.24 15.29 5.00
C GLY A 228 -10.69 16.71 4.82
N THR A 229 -10.23 17.07 3.62
CA THR A 229 -9.88 18.45 3.29
C THR A 229 -10.64 18.90 2.04
N ALA A 230 -11.62 19.79 2.24
CA ALA A 230 -12.55 20.20 1.16
C ALA A 230 -11.90 21.06 0.05
N GLN A 231 -10.60 21.33 0.13
CA GLN A 231 -9.89 22.24 -0.77
C GLN A 231 -8.60 21.66 -1.37
N ASP A 232 -8.19 20.45 -0.97
CA ASP A 232 -6.97 19.85 -1.50
C ASP A 232 -7.33 18.89 -2.63
N TYR A 233 -6.86 19.23 -3.84
CA TYR A 233 -7.01 18.40 -5.02
C TYR A 233 -5.69 17.72 -5.31
N THR A 234 -5.69 16.40 -5.36
CA THR A 234 -4.48 15.62 -5.59
C THR A 234 -4.56 14.76 -6.84
N ILE A 235 -3.38 14.33 -7.28
CA ILE A 235 -3.22 13.37 -8.36
C ILE A 235 -2.10 12.39 -8.03
N LEU A 236 -2.19 11.18 -8.57
CA LEU A 236 -1.17 10.16 -8.47
C LEU A 236 -0.70 9.75 -9.87
N LEU A 237 0.51 10.19 -10.23
CA LEU A 237 1.07 10.04 -11.58
C LEU A 237 2.36 9.21 -11.58
N PRO A 238 2.63 8.42 -12.62
CA PRO A 238 3.95 7.84 -12.79
C PRO A 238 4.97 8.93 -13.19
N GLU A 239 6.25 8.75 -12.86
CA GLU A 239 7.30 9.77 -13.05
C GLU A 239 7.40 10.22 -14.52
N GLU A 240 7.26 9.30 -15.48
CA GLU A 240 7.33 9.60 -16.91
C GLU A 240 6.21 10.51 -17.42
N SER A 241 5.15 10.72 -16.63
CA SER A 241 4.03 11.60 -16.97
C SER A 241 4.21 13.03 -16.47
N VAL A 242 5.21 13.29 -15.61
CA VAL A 242 5.44 14.64 -15.06
C VAL A 242 6.54 15.36 -15.85
N THR A 243 6.41 16.68 -15.97
CA THR A 243 7.41 17.56 -16.58
C THR A 243 7.87 18.61 -15.59
N ASP A 244 9.00 19.28 -15.85
CA ASP A 244 9.53 20.37 -15.02
C ASP A 244 9.65 20.00 -13.52
N LEU A 245 10.03 18.75 -13.24
CA LEU A 245 10.25 18.28 -11.87
C LEU A 245 11.49 18.95 -11.29
N ALA A 246 11.29 19.77 -10.26
CA ALA A 246 12.32 20.63 -9.70
C ALA A 246 12.30 20.58 -8.16
N GLU A 247 13.50 20.58 -7.58
CA GLU A 247 13.73 20.71 -6.14
C GLU A 247 13.91 22.18 -5.78
N HIS A 248 13.21 22.63 -4.73
CA HIS A 248 13.39 23.92 -4.09
C HIS A 248 13.93 23.68 -2.69
N ARG A 249 15.17 24.12 -2.45
CA ARG A 249 15.88 23.85 -1.21
C ARG A 249 16.13 25.12 -0.39
N GLU A 250 15.77 25.11 0.89
CA GLU A 250 16.12 26.16 1.84
C GLU A 250 17.17 25.64 2.84
N ASP A 251 18.30 26.34 2.97
CA ASP A 251 19.37 25.98 3.90
C ASP A 251 19.06 26.48 5.33
N LEU A 252 18.60 25.55 6.17
CA LEU A 252 18.25 25.82 7.56
C LEU A 252 19.50 25.97 8.44
N LEU A 253 20.59 25.24 8.13
CA LEU A 253 21.85 25.35 8.88
C LEU A 253 22.43 26.76 8.76
N ARG A 254 22.49 27.28 7.53
CA ARG A 254 22.93 28.65 7.28
C ARG A 254 21.99 29.66 7.94
N ARG A 255 20.68 29.50 7.76
CA ARG A 255 19.68 30.40 8.37
C ARG A 255 19.78 30.43 9.91
N TRP A 256 20.13 29.32 10.54
CA TRP A 256 20.37 29.26 11.98
C TRP A 256 21.67 29.97 12.36
N ARG A 257 22.78 29.73 11.64
CA ARG A 257 24.07 30.39 11.89
C ARG A 257 23.98 31.90 11.75
N ASP A 258 23.20 32.40 10.80
CA ASP A 258 23.01 33.84 10.58
C ASP A 258 22.17 34.54 11.69
N LYS A 259 21.49 33.77 12.55
CA LYS A 259 20.67 34.29 13.66
C LYS A 259 21.39 34.28 15.02
N GLN A 260 22.58 33.69 15.10
CA GLN A 260 23.45 33.69 16.29
C GLN A 260 24.32 34.95 16.31
#